data_AF-A0A2I8DRP7-F1
#
_entry.id   AF-A0A2I8DRP7-F1
#
_cell.length_a   1.000
_cell.length_b   1.000
_cell.length_c   1.000
_cell.angle_alpha   90.00
_cell.angle_beta   90.00
_cell.angle_gamma   90.00
#
_symmetry.space_group_name_H-M   'P 1'
#
loop_
_entity.id
_entity.type
_entity.pdbx_description
1 polymer ?
#
loop_
_entity_poly.entity_id
_entity_poly.type
_entity_poly.pdbx_seq_one_letter_code
_entity_poly.pdbx_strand_id
1 'polypeptide(L)'
;MKAIVAHHDLSGPATALEAIRAARVEDAATKTLGTMVGQLFGSYVVTDSGLEEELADPVVGKVATVRMRLQLSMGAEDYQRTQAELRDLVALRNGLVHHFIDHHDLWSVQGCRSAQEALVGAYSRIDQHFEQLRGWAEHMDQARRLAAEFVQSSAFHELVVNGIAPDGSIDWAASGIVRGLREAIGELAEDGWTPAAKAGRWILAKYPDQVPSKYGCSSWRQVVHESRLFELRYREVDGQRAGYYRERGA
;
A
#
# COMPACT_ATOMS: atom_id res chain seq x y z
N MET A 1 -13.24 -1.22 15.53
CA MET A 1 -12.46 0.05 15.47
C MET A 1 -10.96 -0.13 15.72
N LYS A 2 -10.50 -0.66 16.87
CA LYS A 2 -9.05 -0.85 17.12
C LYS A 2 -8.33 -1.64 16.04
N ALA A 3 -8.91 -2.76 15.60
CA ALA A 3 -8.39 -3.54 14.48
C ALA A 3 -8.25 -2.72 13.18
N ILE A 4 -9.21 -1.84 12.89
CA ILE A 4 -9.20 -1.00 11.68
C ILE A 4 -8.00 -0.03 11.72
N VAL A 5 -7.91 0.78 12.78
CA VAL A 5 -6.86 1.80 12.89
C VAL A 5 -5.46 1.19 12.95
N ALA A 6 -5.32 0.03 13.61
CA ALA A 6 -4.03 -0.67 13.70
C ALA A 6 -3.54 -1.22 12.34
N HIS A 7 -4.45 -1.60 11.43
CA HIS A 7 -4.09 -2.39 10.25
C HIS A 7 -4.34 -1.72 8.89
N HIS A 8 -5.08 -0.61 8.85
CA HIS A 8 -5.41 0.04 7.59
C HIS A 8 -4.23 0.75 6.91
N ASP A 9 -3.17 1.09 7.63
CA ASP A 9 -1.99 1.78 7.07
C ASP A 9 -0.72 1.14 7.64
N LEU A 10 0.13 0.62 6.75
CA LEU A 10 1.43 0.06 7.06
C LEU A 10 2.44 0.61 6.06
N SER A 11 3.49 1.26 6.55
CA SER A 11 4.54 1.84 5.72
C SER A 11 5.88 1.67 6.41
N GLY A 12 6.91 1.26 5.66
CA GLY A 12 8.27 1.22 6.14
C GLY A 12 9.17 0.23 5.40
N PRO A 13 10.42 0.07 5.86
CA PRO A 13 11.35 -0.91 5.32
C PRO A 13 10.78 -2.32 5.43
N ALA A 14 10.92 -3.13 4.38
CA ALA A 14 10.38 -4.50 4.35
C ALA A 14 10.83 -5.36 5.55
N THR A 15 12.05 -5.15 6.04
CA THR A 15 12.62 -5.86 7.19
C THR A 15 12.03 -5.44 8.55
N ALA A 16 11.38 -4.27 8.63
CA ALA A 16 10.81 -3.72 9.87
C ALA A 16 9.28 -3.76 9.92
N LEU A 17 8.61 -4.20 8.84
CA LEU A 17 7.15 -4.15 8.72
C LEU A 17 6.42 -4.85 9.87
N GLU A 18 6.88 -6.02 10.31
CA GLU A 18 6.21 -6.75 11.39
C GLU A 18 6.36 -6.02 12.75
N ALA A 19 7.52 -5.41 13.00
CA ALA A 19 7.73 -4.60 14.21
C ALA A 19 6.85 -3.34 14.19
N ILE A 20 6.74 -2.68 13.04
CA ILE A 20 5.85 -1.52 12.85
C ILE A 20 4.39 -1.93 13.07
N ARG A 21 3.96 -3.07 12.51
CA ARG A 21 2.62 -3.62 12.72
C ARG A 21 2.36 -3.89 14.20
N ALA A 22 3.28 -4.55 14.90
CA ALA A 22 3.14 -4.85 16.33
C ALA A 22 3.00 -3.57 17.17
N ALA A 23 3.85 -2.57 16.91
CA ALA A 23 3.80 -1.28 17.59
C ALA A 23 2.47 -0.54 17.36
N ARG A 24 1.90 -0.60 16.15
CA ARG A 24 0.58 -0.02 15.86
C ARG A 24 -0.56 -0.72 16.58
N VAL A 25 -0.49 -2.05 16.72
CA VAL A 25 -1.48 -2.82 17.50
C VAL A 25 -1.42 -2.43 18.97
N GLU A 26 -0.21 -2.30 19.53
CA GLU A 26 -0.01 -1.87 20.92
C GLU A 26 -0.49 -0.43 21.14
N ASP A 27 -0.14 0.50 20.26
CA ASP A 27 -0.61 1.89 20.34
C ASP A 27 -2.14 1.96 20.34
N ALA A 28 -2.80 1.31 19.37
CA ALA A 28 -4.26 1.28 19.28
C ALA A 28 -4.91 0.59 20.50
N ALA A 29 -4.26 -0.39 21.12
CA ALA A 29 -4.77 -1.07 22.30
C ALA A 29 -4.91 -0.12 23.50
N THR A 30 -4.04 0.88 23.62
CA THR A 30 -4.03 1.84 24.75
C THR A 30 -4.97 3.04 24.56
N LYS A 31 -5.48 3.29 23.35
CA LYS A 31 -6.29 4.48 23.07
C LYS A 31 -7.74 4.37 23.55
N THR A 32 -8.30 5.52 23.91
CA THR A 32 -9.71 5.70 24.26
C THR A 32 -10.60 5.72 23.02
N LEU A 33 -11.90 5.47 23.19
CA LEU A 33 -12.87 5.50 22.08
C LEU A 33 -12.83 6.83 21.32
N GLY A 34 -12.74 7.96 22.02
CA GLY A 34 -12.66 9.29 21.40
C GLY A 34 -11.42 9.47 20.53
N THR A 35 -10.24 9.03 21.01
CA THR A 35 -9.02 9.04 20.21
C THR A 35 -9.13 8.12 18.99
N MET A 36 -9.73 6.94 19.16
CA MET A 36 -9.93 5.99 18.06
C MET A 36 -10.86 6.55 16.98
N VAL A 37 -11.92 7.26 17.34
CA VAL A 37 -12.81 7.96 16.39
C VAL A 37 -12.01 9.03 15.63
N GLY A 38 -11.18 9.81 16.32
CA GLY A 38 -10.31 10.80 15.68
C GLY A 38 -9.35 10.17 14.66
N GLN A 39 -8.67 9.08 15.03
CA GLN A 39 -7.76 8.36 14.13
C GLN A 39 -8.49 7.72 12.95
N LEU A 40 -9.70 7.18 13.17
CA LEU A 40 -10.51 6.56 12.13
C LEU A 40 -10.83 7.54 11.00
N PHE A 41 -11.26 8.76 11.34
CA PHE A 41 -11.56 9.82 10.36
C PHE A 41 -10.33 10.61 9.91
N GLY A 42 -9.19 10.44 10.58
CA GLY A 42 -7.94 11.08 10.17
C GLY A 42 -7.24 10.39 9.01
N SER A 43 -7.46 9.09 8.83
CA SER A 43 -6.69 8.32 7.82
C SER A 43 -7.43 7.14 7.17
N TYR A 44 -8.47 6.57 7.79
CA TYR A 44 -9.19 5.42 7.24
C TYR A 44 -10.46 5.82 6.47
N VAL A 45 -11.36 6.57 7.09
CA VAL A 45 -12.58 7.07 6.44
C VAL A 45 -12.24 8.37 5.73
N VAL A 46 -12.47 8.44 4.43
CA VAL A 46 -12.18 9.60 3.59
C VAL A 46 -13.40 9.97 2.74
N THR A 47 -13.41 11.20 2.22
CA THR A 47 -14.35 11.60 1.17
C THR A 47 -13.81 11.19 -0.20
N ASP A 48 -14.68 11.10 -1.21
CA ASP A 48 -14.27 10.71 -2.57
C ASP A 48 -13.17 11.59 -3.18
N SER A 49 -13.06 12.85 -2.75
CA SER A 49 -12.00 13.79 -3.12
C SER A 49 -10.66 13.59 -2.41
N GLY A 50 -10.59 12.71 -1.41
CA GLY A 50 -9.41 12.49 -0.56
C GLY A 50 -8.54 11.30 -0.97
N LEU A 51 -8.87 10.63 -2.09
CA LEU A 51 -8.14 9.46 -2.59
C LEU A 51 -6.82 9.82 -3.29
N GLU A 52 -6.61 11.09 -3.65
CA GLU A 52 -5.48 11.58 -4.45
C GLU A 52 -4.29 12.05 -3.60
N GLU A 53 -3.84 11.26 -2.62
CA GLU A 53 -2.49 11.50 -2.07
C GLU A 53 -1.45 11.01 -3.08
N GLU A 54 -0.70 11.94 -3.67
CA GLU A 54 0.53 11.64 -4.41
C GLU A 54 1.43 10.74 -3.57
N LEU A 55 1.79 9.57 -4.13
CA LEU A 55 2.85 8.75 -3.56
C LEU A 55 4.11 9.61 -3.53
N ALA A 56 4.58 9.96 -2.33
CA ALA A 56 5.86 10.63 -2.17
C ALA A 56 6.94 9.89 -2.97
N ASP A 57 7.80 10.63 -3.65
CA ASP A 57 8.87 10.07 -4.47
C ASP A 57 9.60 8.96 -3.71
N PRO A 58 9.90 7.82 -4.37
CA PRO A 58 10.57 6.71 -3.73
C PRO A 58 11.88 7.21 -3.13
N VAL A 59 12.02 7.10 -1.80
CA VAL A 59 13.27 7.40 -1.12
C VAL A 59 14.33 6.46 -1.70
N VAL A 60 15.29 7.03 -2.43
CA VAL A 60 16.43 6.30 -2.98
C VAL A 60 17.27 5.81 -1.80
N GLY A 61 17.04 4.57 -1.39
CA GLY A 61 17.72 3.92 -0.27
C GLY A 61 18.07 2.48 -0.63
N LYS A 62 19.06 1.92 0.06
CA LYS A 62 19.51 0.53 -0.15
C LYS A 62 18.48 -0.53 0.29
N VAL A 63 17.41 -0.13 0.97
CA VAL A 63 16.42 -1.04 1.56
C VAL A 63 15.07 -0.80 0.89
N ALA A 64 14.44 -1.88 0.43
CA ALA A 64 13.10 -1.83 -0.14
C ALA A 64 12.10 -1.31 0.90
N THR A 65 11.38 -0.25 0.55
CA THR A 65 10.30 0.32 1.36
C THR A 65 8.97 -0.11 0.76
N VAL A 66 8.04 -0.54 1.60
CA VAL A 66 6.69 -0.93 1.21
C VAL A 66 5.69 -0.05 1.95
N ARG A 67 4.64 0.37 1.25
CA ARG A 67 3.48 1.03 1.83
C ARG A 67 2.22 0.35 1.35
N MET A 68 1.33 0.04 2.29
CA MET A 68 -0.01 -0.48 2.07
C MET A 68 -0.96 0.42 2.84
N ARG A 69 -1.95 0.98 2.14
CA ARG A 69 -3.03 1.75 2.76
C ARG A 69 -4.38 1.29 2.23
N LEU A 70 -5.32 1.07 3.13
CA LEU A 70 -6.71 0.73 2.90
C LEU A 70 -7.57 1.86 3.44
N GLN A 71 -8.52 2.34 2.64
CA GLN A 71 -9.41 3.44 3.00
C GLN A 71 -10.85 3.10 2.65
N LEU A 72 -11.78 3.66 3.42
CA LEU A 72 -13.21 3.62 3.15
C LEU A 72 -13.64 4.99 2.63
N SER A 73 -14.00 5.05 1.35
CA SER A 73 -14.55 6.27 0.75
C SER A 73 -16.06 6.34 0.94
N MET A 74 -16.58 7.55 1.18
CA MET A 74 -18.01 7.84 1.22
C MET A 74 -18.28 9.29 0.80
N GLY A 75 -19.54 9.58 0.45
CA GLY A 75 -19.96 10.94 0.11
C GLY A 75 -19.81 11.90 1.30
N ALA A 76 -19.64 13.19 1.01
CA ALA A 76 -19.37 14.21 2.04
C ALA A 76 -20.47 14.30 3.11
N GLU A 77 -21.74 14.14 2.72
CA GLU A 77 -22.88 14.12 3.66
C GLU A 77 -22.84 12.90 4.59
N ASP A 78 -22.57 11.73 4.02
CA ASP A 78 -22.44 10.47 4.78
C ASP A 78 -21.25 10.53 5.74
N TYR A 79 -20.13 11.10 5.30
CA TYR A 79 -18.96 11.33 6.13
C TYR A 79 -19.30 12.17 7.37
N GLN A 80 -19.95 13.32 7.17
CA GLN A 80 -20.31 14.21 8.28
C GLN A 80 -21.31 13.55 9.23
N ARG A 81 -22.32 12.87 8.69
CA ARG A 81 -23.31 12.15 9.47
C ARG A 81 -22.68 11.07 10.32
N THR A 82 -21.88 10.18 9.73
CA THR A 82 -21.23 9.09 10.46
C THR A 82 -20.17 9.59 11.45
N GLN A 83 -19.50 10.70 11.15
CA GLN A 83 -18.60 11.34 12.11
C GLN A 83 -19.35 11.88 13.34
N ALA A 84 -20.50 12.53 13.13
CA ALA A 84 -21.34 13.01 14.23
C ALA A 84 -21.88 11.84 15.07
N GLU A 85 -22.40 10.80 14.42
CA GLU A 85 -22.91 9.59 15.08
C GLU A 85 -21.86 8.90 15.98
N LEU A 86 -20.62 8.74 15.48
CA LEU A 86 -19.55 8.13 16.27
C LEU A 86 -19.04 9.05 17.39
N ARG A 87 -19.15 10.38 17.25
CA ARG A 87 -18.90 11.33 18.36
C ARG A 87 -20.00 11.23 19.42
N ASP A 88 -21.25 11.08 19.01
CA ASP A 88 -22.37 10.86 19.92
C ASP A 88 -22.21 9.58 20.73
N LEU A 89 -21.62 8.52 20.14
CA LEU A 89 -21.28 7.31 20.86
C LEU A 89 -20.25 7.55 21.98
N VAL A 90 -19.28 8.45 21.76
CA VAL A 90 -18.32 8.87 22.79
C VAL A 90 -19.03 9.63 23.91
N ALA A 91 -19.91 10.57 23.55
CA ALA A 91 -20.71 11.32 24.51
C ALA A 91 -21.64 10.38 25.33
N LEU A 92 -22.28 9.42 24.68
CA LEU A 92 -23.11 8.39 25.31
C LEU A 92 -22.30 7.58 26.33
N ARG A 93 -21.13 7.06 25.94
CA ARG A 93 -20.24 6.34 26.87
C ARG A 93 -19.89 7.20 28.09
N ASN A 94 -19.56 8.47 27.87
CA ASN A 94 -19.18 9.36 28.96
C ASN A 94 -20.37 9.67 29.88
N GLY A 95 -21.55 9.89 29.32
CA GLY A 95 -22.79 10.07 30.08
C GLY A 95 -23.11 8.85 30.94
N LEU A 96 -23.04 7.65 30.35
CA LEU A 96 -23.27 6.39 31.07
C LEU A 96 -22.26 6.16 32.21
N VAL A 97 -20.99 6.48 32.00
CA VAL A 97 -19.92 6.21 32.98
C VAL A 97 -19.83 7.27 34.07
N HIS A 98 -20.01 8.55 33.72
CA HIS A 98 -19.71 9.66 34.61
C HIS A 98 -20.94 10.42 35.11
N HIS A 99 -22.06 10.38 34.39
CA HIS A 99 -23.22 11.24 34.68
C HIS A 99 -24.53 10.48 34.83
N PHE A 100 -24.52 9.16 34.75
CA PHE A 100 -25.75 8.36 34.73
C PHE A 100 -26.56 8.51 36.02
N ILE A 101 -25.90 8.47 37.17
CA ILE A 101 -26.54 8.62 38.49
C ILE A 101 -27.00 10.06 38.71
N ASP A 102 -26.31 11.05 38.12
CA ASP A 102 -26.71 12.46 38.22
C ASP A 102 -27.99 12.75 37.41
N HIS A 103 -28.21 12.01 36.32
CA HIS A 103 -29.35 12.20 35.42
C HIS A 103 -30.59 11.38 35.79
N HIS A 104 -30.45 10.32 36.59
CA HIS A 104 -31.53 9.41 36.93
C HIS A 104 -31.70 9.25 38.44
N ASP A 105 -32.91 9.49 38.93
CA ASP A 105 -33.25 9.19 40.32
C ASP A 105 -33.39 7.68 40.54
N LEU A 106 -32.35 7.07 41.11
CA LEU A 106 -32.33 5.64 41.40
C LEU A 106 -33.01 5.28 42.74
N TRP A 107 -33.56 6.26 43.45
CA TRP A 107 -34.21 6.06 44.74
C TRP A 107 -35.74 5.98 44.63
N SER A 108 -36.30 6.27 43.46
CA SER A 108 -37.73 6.09 43.17
C SER A 108 -37.98 5.00 42.13
N VAL A 109 -39.12 4.32 42.26
CA VAL A 109 -39.55 3.30 41.28
C VAL A 109 -39.70 3.90 39.88
N GLN A 110 -40.21 5.13 39.78
CA GLN A 110 -40.38 5.81 38.49
C GLN A 110 -39.05 6.22 37.87
N GLY A 111 -38.10 6.72 38.68
CA GLY A 111 -36.76 7.07 38.19
C GLY A 111 -35.97 5.83 37.77
N CYS A 112 -36.08 4.71 38.49
CA CYS A 112 -35.54 3.41 38.06
C CYS A 112 -36.13 2.93 36.72
N ARG A 113 -37.43 3.11 36.50
CA ARG A 113 -38.07 2.76 35.22
C ARG A 113 -37.54 3.61 34.07
N SER A 114 -37.44 4.92 34.28
CA SER A 114 -36.87 5.84 33.29
C SER A 114 -35.40 5.51 32.99
N ALA A 115 -34.60 5.17 34.01
CA ALA A 115 -33.22 4.75 33.86
C ALA A 115 -33.11 3.47 33.03
N GLN A 116 -33.99 2.49 33.28
CA GLN A 116 -34.05 1.26 32.49
C GLN A 116 -34.37 1.53 31.02
N GLU A 117 -35.37 2.37 30.73
CA GLU A 117 -35.72 2.76 29.36
C GLU A 117 -34.55 3.46 28.66
N ALA A 118 -33.85 4.37 29.36
CA ALA A 118 -32.66 5.04 28.84
C ALA A 118 -31.51 4.07 28.55
N LEU A 119 -31.27 3.08 29.41
CA LEU A 119 -30.24 2.05 29.21
C LEU A 119 -30.58 1.15 28.01
N VAL A 120 -31.83 0.77 27.82
CA VAL A 120 -32.27 0.00 26.65
C VAL A 120 -32.03 0.80 25.37
N GLY A 121 -32.41 2.08 25.34
CA GLY A 121 -32.15 2.96 24.21
C GLY A 121 -30.65 3.15 23.93
N ALA A 122 -29.84 3.29 24.98
CA ALA A 122 -28.39 3.36 24.86
C ALA A 122 -27.80 2.08 24.27
N TYR A 123 -28.24 0.92 24.75
CA TYR A 123 -27.80 -0.38 24.24
C TYR A 123 -28.11 -0.53 22.75
N SER A 124 -29.34 -0.22 22.32
CA SER A 124 -29.71 -0.28 20.90
C SER A 124 -28.84 0.60 20.00
N ARG A 125 -28.48 1.81 20.46
CA ARG A 125 -27.56 2.70 19.73
C ARG A 125 -26.14 2.14 19.66
N ILE A 126 -25.64 1.58 20.76
CA ILE A 126 -24.31 0.94 20.80
C ILE A 126 -24.26 -0.25 19.83
N ASP A 127 -25.30 -1.10 19.84
CA ASP A 127 -25.39 -2.29 19.01
C ASP A 127 -25.38 -1.94 17.51
N GLN A 128 -26.15 -0.93 17.10
CA GLN A 128 -26.17 -0.44 15.72
C GLN A 128 -24.78 0.02 15.24
N HIS A 129 -24.09 0.85 16.03
CA HIS A 129 -22.75 1.32 15.68
C HIS A 129 -21.71 0.21 15.75
N PHE A 130 -21.87 -0.75 16.67
CA PHE A 130 -21.00 -1.91 16.76
C PHE A 130 -21.08 -2.74 15.48
N GLU A 131 -22.27 -3.09 15.01
CA GLU A 131 -22.46 -3.87 13.78
C GLU A 131 -21.94 -3.12 12.54
N GLN A 132 -22.16 -1.81 12.46
CA GLN A 132 -21.57 -0.98 11.39
C GLN A 132 -20.03 -1.05 11.39
N LEU A 133 -19.40 -0.81 12.54
CA LEU A 133 -17.93 -0.85 12.68
C LEU A 133 -17.36 -2.26 12.49
N ARG A 134 -18.14 -3.29 12.81
CA ARG A 134 -17.80 -4.68 12.56
C ARG A 134 -17.79 -4.98 11.08
N GLY A 135 -18.83 -4.60 10.34
CA GLY A 135 -18.88 -4.76 8.87
C GLY A 135 -17.70 -4.07 8.18
N TRP A 136 -17.32 -2.87 8.65
CA TRP A 136 -16.12 -2.18 8.14
C TRP A 136 -14.83 -2.96 8.41
N ALA A 137 -14.67 -3.54 9.61
CA ALA A 137 -13.51 -4.34 9.95
C ALA A 137 -13.43 -5.63 9.12
N GLU A 138 -14.57 -6.27 8.86
CA GLU A 138 -14.68 -7.47 8.04
C GLU A 138 -14.30 -7.18 6.57
N HIS A 139 -14.84 -6.11 5.98
CA HIS A 139 -14.48 -5.68 4.62
C HIS A 139 -12.99 -5.32 4.50
N MET A 140 -12.44 -4.61 5.49
CA MET A 140 -11.00 -4.28 5.51
C MET A 140 -10.14 -5.55 5.59
N ASP A 141 -10.50 -6.52 6.43
CA ASP A 141 -9.76 -7.77 6.52
C ASP A 141 -9.84 -8.57 5.22
N GLN A 142 -11.00 -8.59 4.56
CA GLN A 142 -11.15 -9.20 3.24
C GLN A 142 -10.26 -8.53 2.20
N ALA A 143 -10.25 -7.19 2.13
CA ALA A 143 -9.39 -6.45 1.21
C ALA A 143 -7.90 -6.74 1.47
N ARG A 144 -7.49 -6.85 2.74
CA ARG A 144 -6.12 -7.21 3.13
C ARG A 144 -5.75 -8.62 2.70
N ARG A 145 -6.66 -9.59 2.79
CA ARG A 145 -6.42 -10.98 2.32
C ARG A 145 -6.24 -11.02 0.80
N LEU A 146 -7.11 -10.35 0.05
CA LEU A 146 -6.99 -10.25 -1.41
C LEU A 146 -5.68 -9.57 -1.83
N ALA A 147 -5.28 -8.50 -1.13
CA ALA A 147 -3.99 -7.85 -1.36
C ALA A 147 -2.81 -8.80 -1.09
N ALA A 148 -2.87 -9.58 0.00
CA ALA A 148 -1.84 -10.56 0.33
C ALA A 148 -1.74 -11.68 -0.71
N GLU A 149 -2.88 -12.20 -1.18
CA GLU A 149 -2.95 -13.19 -2.25
C GLU A 149 -2.34 -12.65 -3.56
N PHE A 150 -2.64 -11.40 -3.91
CA PHE A 150 -2.05 -10.74 -5.06
C PHE A 150 -0.53 -10.60 -4.93
N VAL A 151 -0.02 -10.12 -3.79
CA VAL A 151 1.42 -9.97 -3.53
C VAL A 151 2.17 -11.31 -3.64
N GLN A 152 1.53 -12.42 -3.26
CA GLN A 152 2.09 -13.76 -3.36
C GLN A 152 1.98 -14.38 -4.77
N SER A 153 1.27 -13.73 -5.69
CA SER A 153 1.05 -14.24 -7.04
C SER A 153 2.27 -14.02 -7.95
N SER A 154 2.37 -14.84 -8.99
CA SER A 154 3.34 -14.63 -10.07
C SER A 154 3.11 -13.30 -10.81
N ALA A 155 1.85 -12.83 -10.92
CA ALA A 155 1.52 -11.57 -11.57
C ALA A 155 2.17 -10.37 -10.86
N PHE A 156 2.19 -10.38 -9.52
CA PHE A 156 2.88 -9.34 -8.75
C PHE A 156 4.40 -9.39 -8.96
N HIS A 157 4.99 -10.59 -9.01
CA HIS A 157 6.40 -10.75 -9.34
C HIS A 157 6.72 -10.22 -10.74
N GLU A 158 5.91 -10.54 -11.75
CA GLU A 158 6.07 -10.00 -13.11
C GLU A 158 6.00 -8.48 -13.12
N LEU A 159 5.04 -7.89 -12.40
CA LEU A 159 4.88 -6.43 -12.32
C LEU A 159 6.08 -5.76 -11.62
N VAL A 160 6.47 -6.24 -10.43
CA VAL A 160 7.45 -5.54 -9.58
C VAL A 160 8.90 -5.87 -9.95
N VAL A 161 9.20 -7.11 -10.32
CA VAL A 161 10.57 -7.53 -10.64
C VAL A 161 10.85 -7.38 -12.13
N ASN A 162 9.90 -7.78 -12.97
CA ASN A 162 10.11 -7.76 -14.42
C ASN A 162 9.60 -6.46 -15.06
N GLY A 163 8.75 -5.67 -14.39
CA GLY A 163 8.15 -4.48 -14.98
C GLY A 163 7.07 -4.80 -16.01
N ILE A 164 6.44 -5.98 -15.92
CA ILE A 164 5.45 -6.47 -16.88
C ILE A 164 4.08 -6.47 -16.21
N ALA A 165 3.18 -5.61 -16.67
CA ALA A 165 1.83 -5.50 -16.15
C ALA A 165 0.94 -6.69 -16.58
N PRO A 166 -0.19 -6.94 -15.89
CA PRO A 166 -1.09 -8.05 -16.21
C PRO A 166 -1.66 -8.03 -17.64
N ASP A 167 -1.71 -6.86 -18.28
CA ASP A 167 -2.14 -6.69 -19.67
C ASP A 167 -1.00 -6.94 -20.69
N GLY A 168 0.21 -7.26 -20.22
CA GLY A 168 1.42 -7.49 -21.01
C GLY A 168 2.20 -6.23 -21.36
N SER A 169 1.75 -5.04 -20.93
CA SER A 169 2.52 -3.80 -21.10
C SER A 169 3.79 -3.82 -20.23
N ILE A 170 4.84 -3.14 -20.71
CA ILE A 170 6.17 -3.18 -20.09
C ILE A 170 6.54 -1.76 -19.64
N ASP A 171 6.75 -1.58 -18.34
CA ASP A 171 7.48 -0.42 -17.82
C ASP A 171 8.97 -0.68 -17.95
N TRP A 172 9.51 -0.24 -19.09
CA TRP A 172 10.93 -0.40 -19.39
C TRP A 172 11.82 0.26 -18.35
N ALA A 173 11.44 1.41 -17.78
CA ALA A 173 12.29 2.15 -16.85
C ALA A 173 12.49 1.39 -15.53
N ALA A 174 11.44 0.72 -15.06
CA ALA A 174 11.43 -0.10 -13.85
C ALA A 174 11.78 -1.58 -14.10
N SER A 175 11.82 -2.05 -15.35
CA SER A 175 12.02 -3.46 -15.66
C SER A 175 13.37 -4.03 -15.19
N GLY A 176 13.34 -5.28 -14.71
CA GLY A 176 14.53 -6.01 -14.28
C GLY A 176 15.61 -6.11 -15.36
N ILE A 177 15.22 -6.27 -16.63
CA ILE A 177 16.17 -6.39 -17.74
C ILE A 177 16.90 -5.07 -18.04
N VAL A 178 16.21 -3.92 -17.92
CA VAL A 178 16.84 -2.60 -18.06
C VAL A 178 17.72 -2.28 -16.86
N ARG A 179 17.31 -2.65 -15.63
CA ARG A 179 18.19 -2.57 -14.45
C ARG A 179 19.46 -3.40 -14.66
N GLY A 180 19.35 -4.62 -15.18
CA GLY A 180 20.49 -5.45 -15.55
C GLY A 180 21.40 -4.80 -16.60
N LEU A 181 20.82 -4.14 -17.61
CA LEU A 181 21.58 -3.40 -18.61
C LEU A 181 22.32 -2.20 -18.01
N ARG A 182 21.73 -1.47 -17.06
CA ARG A 182 22.39 -0.37 -16.33
C ARG A 182 23.53 -0.88 -15.46
N GLU A 183 23.32 -1.95 -14.71
CA GLU A 183 24.39 -2.57 -13.92
C GLU A 183 25.55 -3.04 -14.82
N ALA A 184 25.25 -3.65 -15.96
CA ALA A 184 26.26 -4.09 -16.91
C ALA A 184 27.09 -2.93 -17.50
N ILE A 185 26.54 -1.71 -17.59
CA ILE A 185 27.33 -0.53 -17.97
C ILE A 185 28.44 -0.27 -16.94
N GLY A 186 28.11 -0.32 -15.64
CA GLY A 186 29.10 -0.11 -14.57
C GLY A 186 30.23 -1.13 -14.56
N GLU A 187 29.99 -2.33 -15.08
CA GLU A 187 30.93 -3.45 -15.03
C GLU A 187 31.72 -3.66 -16.33
N LEU A 188 31.13 -3.32 -17.49
CA LEU A 188 31.63 -3.76 -18.80
C LEU A 188 31.87 -2.62 -19.80
N ALA A 189 31.59 -1.37 -19.44
CA ALA A 189 31.77 -0.25 -20.34
C ALA A 189 33.25 -0.02 -20.67
N GLU A 190 33.53 0.12 -21.96
CA GLU A 190 34.83 0.46 -22.53
C GLU A 190 34.63 1.75 -23.35
N ASP A 191 35.36 2.81 -23.01
CA ASP A 191 35.18 4.17 -23.58
C ASP A 191 33.73 4.67 -23.53
N GLY A 192 33.02 4.38 -22.44
CA GLY A 192 31.63 4.78 -22.23
C GLY A 192 30.60 4.01 -23.08
N TRP A 193 30.99 2.89 -23.70
CA TRP A 193 30.10 2.03 -24.47
C TRP A 193 30.21 0.57 -24.02
N THR A 194 29.08 -0.11 -23.90
CA THR A 194 29.01 -1.49 -23.45
C THR A 194 28.60 -2.42 -24.60
N PRO A 195 29.36 -3.50 -24.91
CA PRO A 195 28.95 -4.46 -25.93
C PRO A 195 27.67 -5.20 -25.51
N ALA A 196 26.58 -5.08 -26.27
CA ALA A 196 25.27 -5.64 -25.93
C ALA A 196 25.28 -7.17 -25.74
N ALA A 197 26.11 -7.89 -26.50
CA ALA A 197 26.27 -9.33 -26.36
C ALA A 197 27.04 -9.73 -25.08
N LYS A 198 28.05 -8.94 -24.68
CA LYS A 198 28.83 -9.15 -23.45
C LYS A 198 27.94 -8.87 -22.23
N ALA A 199 27.20 -7.76 -22.27
CA ALA A 199 26.18 -7.43 -21.26
C ALA A 199 25.14 -8.54 -21.14
N GLY A 200 24.59 -9.02 -22.25
CA GLY A 200 23.60 -10.10 -22.23
C GLY A 200 24.10 -11.37 -21.53
N ARG A 201 25.34 -11.80 -21.81
CA ARG A 201 25.94 -12.96 -21.10
C ARG A 201 26.14 -12.69 -19.61
N TRP A 202 26.60 -11.49 -19.26
CA TRP A 202 26.80 -11.10 -17.87
C TRP A 202 25.46 -11.05 -17.10
N ILE A 203 24.42 -10.48 -17.71
CA ILE A 203 23.07 -10.42 -17.13
C ILE A 203 22.52 -11.84 -16.93
N LEU A 204 22.61 -12.72 -17.93
CA LEU A 204 22.13 -14.10 -17.79
C LEU A 204 22.86 -14.89 -16.71
N ALA A 205 24.15 -14.62 -16.49
CA ALA A 205 24.91 -15.26 -15.43
C ALA A 205 24.45 -14.82 -14.03
N LYS A 206 24.03 -13.56 -13.88
CA LYS A 206 23.63 -12.97 -12.58
C LYS A 206 22.12 -13.07 -12.32
N TYR A 207 21.32 -12.94 -13.37
CA TYR A 207 19.86 -12.88 -13.35
C TYR A 207 19.30 -13.78 -14.47
N PRO A 208 19.28 -15.11 -14.29
CA PRO A 208 18.92 -16.06 -15.35
C PRO A 208 17.52 -15.85 -15.95
N ASP A 209 16.60 -15.29 -15.17
CA ASP A 209 15.22 -15.04 -15.58
C ASP A 209 15.04 -13.78 -16.45
N GLN A 210 16.10 -12.97 -16.60
CA GLN A 210 16.10 -11.75 -17.39
C GLN A 210 16.51 -12.06 -18.83
N VAL A 211 15.58 -12.61 -19.60
CA VAL A 211 15.79 -13.01 -21.00
C VAL A 211 14.99 -12.11 -21.96
N PRO A 212 15.54 -11.74 -23.15
CA PRO A 212 14.82 -10.89 -24.11
C PRO A 212 13.42 -11.40 -24.49
N SER A 213 13.24 -12.72 -24.61
CA SER A 213 11.97 -13.32 -25.02
C SER A 213 10.82 -13.03 -24.05
N LYS A 214 11.13 -12.88 -22.75
CA LYS A 214 10.14 -12.50 -21.73
C LYS A 214 9.56 -11.10 -21.99
N TYR A 215 10.33 -10.25 -22.65
CA TYR A 215 9.98 -8.87 -22.99
C TYR A 215 9.54 -8.72 -24.45
N GLY A 216 9.13 -9.81 -25.12
CA GLY A 216 8.75 -9.79 -26.53
C GLY A 216 9.91 -9.50 -27.50
N CYS A 217 11.16 -9.56 -27.02
CA CYS A 217 12.35 -9.25 -27.80
C CYS A 217 13.09 -10.53 -28.23
N SER A 218 13.56 -10.55 -29.46
CA SER A 218 14.37 -11.66 -30.00
C SER A 218 15.85 -11.58 -29.60
N SER A 219 16.33 -10.42 -29.17
CA SER A 219 17.73 -10.20 -28.85
C SER A 219 17.96 -9.05 -27.86
N TRP A 220 19.12 -9.04 -27.19
CA TRP A 220 19.57 -7.94 -26.33
C TRP A 220 19.62 -6.58 -27.03
N ARG A 221 19.96 -6.56 -28.33
CA ARG A 221 19.93 -5.33 -29.12
C ARG A 221 18.51 -4.79 -29.29
N GLN A 222 17.54 -5.68 -29.47
CA GLN A 222 16.13 -5.29 -29.55
C GLN A 222 15.65 -4.72 -28.21
N VAL A 223 16.01 -5.32 -27.08
CA VAL A 223 15.70 -4.77 -25.73
C VAL A 223 16.26 -3.35 -25.57
N VAL A 224 17.53 -3.14 -25.92
CA VAL A 224 18.16 -1.80 -25.88
C VAL A 224 17.41 -0.80 -26.76
N HIS A 225 16.95 -1.23 -27.93
CA HIS A 225 16.20 -0.38 -28.86
C HIS A 225 14.77 -0.06 -28.37
N GLU A 226 13.99 -1.07 -28.02
CA GLU A 226 12.59 -0.97 -27.61
C GLU A 226 12.41 -0.22 -26.29
N SER A 227 13.37 -0.37 -25.37
CA SER A 227 13.35 0.37 -24.10
C SER A 227 13.45 1.89 -24.28
N ARG A 228 14.06 2.37 -25.37
CA ARG A 228 14.32 3.81 -25.67
C ARG A 228 15.12 4.57 -24.60
N LEU A 229 15.68 3.88 -23.60
CA LEU A 229 16.48 4.45 -22.51
C LEU A 229 17.97 4.51 -22.83
N PHE A 230 18.39 3.82 -23.89
CA PHE A 230 19.79 3.70 -24.27
C PHE A 230 20.03 4.23 -25.69
N GLU A 231 21.24 4.71 -25.94
CA GLU A 231 21.78 4.86 -27.29
C GLU A 231 22.32 3.51 -27.76
N LEU A 232 22.08 3.15 -29.02
CA LEU A 232 22.63 1.95 -29.64
C LEU A 232 23.45 2.34 -30.87
N ARG A 233 24.72 1.93 -30.91
CA ARG A 233 25.60 2.09 -32.07
C ARG A 233 26.13 0.73 -32.52
N TYR A 234 26.47 0.64 -33.79
CA TYR A 234 27.05 -0.56 -34.37
C TYR A 234 28.51 -0.29 -34.71
N ARG A 235 29.39 -1.25 -34.39
CA ARG A 235 30.82 -1.23 -34.71
C ARG A 235 31.18 -2.54 -35.42
N GLU A 236 32.14 -2.49 -36.33
CA GLU A 236 32.77 -3.71 -36.84
C GLU A 236 33.84 -4.15 -35.85
N VAL A 237 33.77 -5.42 -35.43
CA VAL A 237 34.76 -6.09 -34.59
C VAL A 237 34.96 -7.47 -35.21
N ASP A 238 36.19 -7.80 -35.58
CA ASP A 238 36.54 -9.08 -36.22
C ASP A 238 35.68 -9.42 -37.46
N GLY A 239 35.34 -8.39 -38.26
CA GLY A 239 34.50 -8.54 -39.46
C GLY A 239 33.01 -8.78 -39.17
N GLN A 240 32.57 -8.69 -37.91
CA GLN A 240 31.17 -8.81 -37.51
C GLN A 240 30.63 -7.50 -36.94
N ARG A 241 29.38 -7.20 -37.29
CA ARG A 241 28.67 -6.02 -36.78
C ARG A 241 28.19 -6.27 -35.34
N ALA A 242 28.86 -5.66 -34.38
CA ALA A 242 28.55 -5.73 -32.96
C ALA A 242 27.79 -4.48 -32.48
N GLY A 243 26.72 -4.68 -31.70
CA GLY A 243 25.96 -3.60 -31.09
C GLY A 243 26.55 -3.16 -29.75
N TYR A 244 26.72 -1.87 -29.56
CA TYR A 244 27.22 -1.23 -28.35
C TYR A 244 26.19 -0.25 -27.83
N TYR A 245 25.98 -0.19 -26.52
CA TYR A 245 25.01 0.70 -25.92
C TYR A 245 25.57 1.51 -24.74
N ARG A 246 24.92 2.64 -24.46
CA ARG A 246 25.14 3.47 -23.27
C ARG A 246 23.83 4.14 -22.87
N GLU A 247 23.72 4.60 -21.63
CA GLU A 247 22.53 5.30 -21.15
C GLU A 247 22.34 6.64 -21.89
N ARG A 248 21.09 6.99 -22.23
CA ARG A 248 20.79 8.29 -22.83
C ARG A 248 20.89 9.38 -21.76
N GLY A 249 21.59 10.47 -22.08
CA GLY A 249 21.74 11.61 -21.17
C GLY A 249 22.86 11.46 -20.13
N ALA A 250 23.75 10.48 -20.31
CA ALA A 250 25.03 10.39 -19.61
C ALA A 250 26.10 11.30 -20.25
#